data_AF-A0A4S4E5X1-F1
#
_entry.id   AF-A0A4S4E5X1-F1
#
_cell.length_a   1.000
_cell.length_b   1.000
_cell.length_c   1.000
_cell.angle_alpha   90.00
_cell.angle_beta   90.00
_cell.angle_gamma   90.00
#
_symmetry.space_group_name_H-M   'P 1'
#
loop_
_entity.id
_entity.type
_entity.pdbx_description
1 polymer ?
#
loop_
_entity_poly.entity_id
_entity_poly.type
_entity_poly.pdbx_seq_one_letter_code
_entity_poly.pdbx_strand_id
1 'polypeptide(L)'
;MSAKVTFKFMKECLSRKLKSVGALGVGASRHYCTASSSSTAEAAPKIPHSSKKGRLLTGATIGLLISGGAYVSTVDEATFCGWLFSATKLVNPFFALLDAEVAHQLAVSAAARGWVPKEKRPDPSILGLEVWGRRFTNPIGLAAGFDKNAKAVEGLLGLGFGFVEVGSVTPVPQEGNPKPRIFRLRQEGAIINRCGFNSEGIVAVAKSLGAQHGKRKLDETSSTSPPSSEKVKHGGKAGPGILGVNLGKNKTSEDAAADYVQGVHTLSQYADYLVINISSPNTPGLRQLQGRKQLKDLVKKVQAARDEMQWGEEGPPPLLVKIAPDLSKQDLEDIAAVALALRVDGLIISNTTISRPDPVSKNPIAEEAGGLSGKPLFPLSTNILKDIGEDAYKKIRAGASLVQLYTAFAYGGPALIPEIKKQWSIECKLQFLLHAHKLKSAVLISNVTLQAELARCLERDGFKSVYEAVGADCR
;
A
#
# COMPACT_ATOMS: atom_id res chain seq x y z
N MET A 1 -21.98 -16.40 -13.45
CA MET A 1 -23.22 -15.61 -13.66
C MET A 1 -23.88 -15.11 -12.37
N SER A 2 -23.95 -15.91 -11.29
CA SER A 2 -24.71 -15.57 -10.06
C SER A 2 -24.56 -14.13 -9.53
N ALA A 3 -23.33 -13.61 -9.39
CA ALA A 3 -23.08 -12.26 -8.85
C ALA A 3 -23.76 -11.11 -9.62
N LYS A 4 -23.99 -11.24 -10.95
CA LYS A 4 -24.69 -10.22 -11.73
C LYS A 4 -26.19 -10.15 -11.39
N VAL A 5 -26.79 -11.27 -10.98
CA VAL A 5 -28.22 -11.36 -10.62
C VAL A 5 -28.46 -10.72 -9.25
N THR A 6 -27.63 -11.05 -8.26
CA THR A 6 -27.71 -10.47 -6.90
C THR A 6 -27.51 -8.96 -6.90
N PHE A 7 -26.58 -8.44 -7.73
CA PHE A 7 -26.33 -7.00 -7.86
C PHE A 7 -27.53 -6.25 -8.49
N LYS A 8 -28.20 -6.84 -9.49
CA LYS A 8 -29.39 -6.26 -10.11
C LYS A 8 -30.55 -6.14 -9.11
N PHE A 9 -30.80 -7.21 -8.34
CA PHE A 9 -31.86 -7.26 -7.33
C PHE A 9 -31.67 -6.22 -6.21
N MET A 10 -30.45 -6.03 -5.70
CA MET A 10 -30.20 -4.99 -4.68
C MET A 10 -30.36 -3.56 -5.22
N LYS A 11 -30.00 -3.32 -6.49
CA LYS A 11 -30.19 -2.00 -7.13
C LYS A 11 -31.67 -1.62 -7.25
N GLU A 12 -32.55 -2.60 -7.50
CA GLU A 12 -34.01 -2.38 -7.52
C GLU A 12 -34.62 -2.15 -6.13
N CYS A 13 -34.08 -2.76 -5.07
CA CYS A 13 -34.52 -2.48 -3.70
C CYS A 13 -34.15 -1.06 -3.24
N LEU A 14 -32.98 -0.55 -3.63
CA LEU A 14 -32.53 0.81 -3.28
C LEU A 14 -33.28 1.91 -4.04
N SER A 15 -33.58 1.71 -5.33
CA SER A 15 -34.31 2.72 -6.12
C SER A 15 -35.76 2.93 -5.66
N ARG A 16 -36.40 1.89 -5.10
CA ARG A 16 -37.75 1.99 -4.53
C ARG A 16 -37.82 2.82 -3.24
N LYS A 17 -36.76 2.86 -2.43
CA LYS A 17 -36.73 3.67 -1.18
C LYS A 17 -36.52 5.17 -1.42
N LEU A 18 -35.89 5.57 -2.51
CA LEU A 18 -35.60 6.99 -2.79
C LEU A 18 -36.79 7.77 -3.37
N LYS A 19 -37.81 7.09 -3.90
CA LYS A 19 -39.00 7.77 -4.47
C LYS A 19 -40.05 8.20 -3.44
N SER A 20 -39.95 7.79 -2.16
CA SER A 20 -40.99 8.06 -1.14
C SER A 20 -40.71 9.25 -0.21
N VAL A 21 -39.75 10.12 -0.54
CA VAL A 21 -39.26 11.19 0.37
C VAL A 21 -39.32 12.59 -0.28
N GLY A 22 -40.09 12.76 -1.37
CA GLY A 22 -40.06 13.98 -2.19
C GLY A 22 -41.42 14.48 -2.66
N ALA A 23 -42.28 14.94 -1.74
CA ALA A 23 -43.34 15.92 -1.99
C ALA A 23 -44.05 16.31 -0.68
N LEU A 24 -43.90 17.56 -0.22
CA LEU A 24 -44.88 18.28 0.60
C LEU A 24 -44.51 19.78 0.58
N GLY A 25 -45.24 20.55 -0.21
CA GLY A 25 -45.11 22.00 -0.35
C GLY A 25 -46.31 22.74 0.26
N VAL A 26 -46.10 24.00 0.62
CA VAL A 26 -47.03 24.83 1.41
C VAL A 26 -48.19 25.39 0.57
N GLY A 27 -49.41 25.43 1.13
CA GLY A 27 -50.58 26.11 0.55
C GLY A 27 -51.82 25.98 1.45
N ALA A 28 -52.69 27.01 1.49
CA ALA A 28 -53.70 27.16 2.55
C ALA A 28 -55.16 27.36 2.06
N SER A 29 -56.10 27.22 3.01
CA SER A 29 -57.45 27.82 3.08
C SER A 29 -58.69 27.12 2.47
N ARG A 30 -59.57 26.69 3.39
CA ARG A 30 -61.04 26.92 3.51
C ARG A 30 -62.07 26.34 2.50
N HIS A 31 -62.91 25.46 3.08
CA HIS A 31 -64.40 25.52 3.19
C HIS A 31 -65.36 24.67 2.31
N TYR A 32 -66.30 24.05 3.04
CA TYR A 32 -67.67 23.54 2.74
C TYR A 32 -67.91 22.23 1.96
N CYS A 33 -68.70 21.35 2.61
CA CYS A 33 -69.73 20.37 2.17
C CYS A 33 -69.65 19.70 0.77
N THR A 34 -70.03 18.43 0.55
CA THR A 34 -70.93 17.51 1.31
C THR A 34 -70.72 16.04 0.91
N ALA A 35 -71.07 15.10 1.80
CA ALA A 35 -71.55 13.73 1.57
C ALA A 35 -70.86 12.80 0.52
N SER A 36 -70.28 11.68 1.00
CA SER A 36 -70.73 10.29 0.74
C SER A 36 -69.60 9.24 0.66
N SER A 37 -70.00 7.98 0.90
CA SER A 37 -69.28 6.70 0.66
C SER A 37 -68.23 6.18 1.67
N SER A 38 -68.53 4.95 2.13
CA SER A 38 -67.64 3.85 2.56
C SER A 38 -66.44 4.14 3.48
N SER A 39 -66.57 3.68 4.73
CA SER A 39 -65.44 3.32 5.57
C SER A 39 -64.71 2.07 5.05
N THR A 40 -63.46 2.24 4.60
CA THR A 40 -62.48 1.13 4.52
C THR A 40 -61.22 1.55 5.27
N ALA A 41 -60.83 0.76 6.27
CA ALA A 41 -59.62 1.03 7.05
C ALA A 41 -58.37 0.72 6.21
N GLU A 42 -57.49 1.70 6.04
CA GLU A 42 -56.18 1.47 5.42
C GLU A 42 -55.33 0.53 6.28
N ALA A 43 -54.98 -0.63 5.74
CA ALA A 43 -54.14 -1.60 6.41
C ALA A 43 -52.66 -1.17 6.36
N ALA A 44 -52.00 -1.20 7.52
CA ALA A 44 -50.58 -0.87 7.65
C ALA A 44 -49.68 -1.68 6.68
N PRO A 45 -48.56 -1.10 6.20
CA PRO A 45 -47.71 -1.74 5.19
C PRO A 45 -47.10 -3.04 5.71
N LYS A 46 -47.50 -4.17 5.12
CA LYS A 46 -47.01 -5.51 5.49
C LYS A 46 -45.51 -5.63 5.23
N ILE A 47 -44.74 -5.77 6.31
CA ILE A 47 -43.31 -6.11 6.27
C ILE A 47 -43.16 -7.44 5.51
N PRO A 48 -42.27 -7.56 4.51
CA PRO A 48 -42.14 -8.77 3.73
C PRO A 48 -41.56 -9.92 4.59
N HIS A 49 -42.42 -10.90 4.91
CA HIS A 49 -41.98 -12.10 5.63
C HIS A 49 -41.03 -12.94 4.78
N SER A 50 -39.77 -13.04 5.21
CA SER A 50 -38.79 -13.99 4.66
C SER A 50 -39.34 -15.41 4.65
N SER A 51 -39.40 -16.03 3.46
CA SER A 51 -40.07 -17.32 3.25
C SER A 51 -39.36 -18.48 3.96
N LYS A 52 -40.10 -19.54 4.32
CA LYS A 52 -39.52 -20.74 4.97
C LYS A 52 -38.35 -21.34 4.16
N LYS A 53 -38.46 -21.37 2.82
CA LYS A 53 -37.37 -21.82 1.92
C LYS A 53 -36.15 -20.89 1.98
N GLY A 54 -36.35 -19.57 2.03
CA GLY A 54 -35.27 -18.60 2.19
C GLY A 54 -34.54 -18.77 3.53
N ARG A 55 -35.28 -18.90 4.63
CA ARG A 55 -34.70 -19.15 5.97
C ARG A 55 -33.92 -20.45 6.03
N LEU A 56 -34.44 -21.53 5.46
CA LEU A 56 -33.76 -22.84 5.42
C LEU A 56 -32.47 -22.77 4.61
N LEU A 57 -32.48 -22.13 3.44
CA LEU A 57 -31.29 -21.95 2.59
C LEU A 57 -30.23 -21.07 3.28
N THR A 58 -30.65 -19.99 3.95
CA THR A 58 -29.76 -19.14 4.74
C THR A 58 -29.15 -19.92 5.92
N GLY A 59 -29.96 -20.67 6.67
CA GLY A 59 -29.51 -21.50 7.78
C GLY A 59 -28.51 -22.58 7.33
N ALA A 60 -28.79 -23.28 6.22
CA ALA A 60 -27.88 -24.26 5.65
C ALA A 60 -26.56 -23.62 5.17
N THR A 61 -26.62 -22.43 4.57
CA THR A 61 -25.41 -21.69 4.13
C THR A 61 -24.55 -21.27 5.33
N ILE A 62 -25.17 -20.75 6.40
CA ILE A 62 -24.48 -20.38 7.64
C ILE A 62 -23.89 -21.63 8.32
N GLY A 63 -24.67 -22.72 8.41
CA GLY A 63 -24.19 -23.99 8.96
C GLY A 63 -22.98 -24.52 8.20
N LEU A 64 -23.01 -24.51 6.86
CA LEU A 64 -21.90 -25.01 6.05
C LEU A 64 -20.65 -24.12 6.12
N LEU A 65 -20.82 -22.80 6.29
CA LEU A 65 -19.72 -21.87 6.58
C LEU A 65 -19.11 -22.10 7.97
N ILE A 66 -19.92 -22.31 9.00
CA ILE A 66 -19.46 -22.59 10.37
C ILE A 66 -18.77 -23.95 10.42
N SER A 67 -19.39 -25.01 9.90
CA SER A 67 -18.80 -26.36 9.88
C SER A 67 -17.55 -26.43 9.01
N GLY A 68 -17.51 -25.72 7.88
CA GLY A 68 -16.31 -25.61 7.04
C GLY A 68 -15.17 -24.86 7.74
N GLY A 69 -15.47 -23.75 8.41
CA GLY A 69 -14.51 -23.01 9.23
C GLY A 69 -13.99 -23.84 10.41
N ALA A 70 -14.87 -24.59 11.08
CA ALA A 70 -14.51 -25.49 12.17
C ALA A 70 -13.62 -26.65 11.70
N TYR A 71 -13.99 -27.34 10.61
CA TYR A 71 -13.18 -28.40 10.02
C TYR A 71 -11.78 -27.89 9.62
N VAL A 72 -11.71 -26.72 8.98
CA VAL A 72 -10.43 -26.12 8.58
C VAL A 72 -9.66 -25.54 9.78
N SER A 73 -10.31 -25.29 10.93
CA SER A 73 -9.59 -24.98 12.18
C SER A 73 -8.96 -26.20 12.86
N THR A 74 -9.28 -27.43 12.40
CA THR A 74 -8.66 -28.68 12.89
C THR A 74 -7.54 -29.23 11.99
N VAL A 75 -7.22 -28.55 10.87
CA VAL A 75 -6.05 -28.89 10.05
C VAL A 75 -4.82 -28.06 10.44
N ASP A 76 -3.69 -28.29 9.77
CA ASP A 76 -2.44 -27.58 10.07
C ASP A 76 -2.56 -26.05 9.93
N GLU A 77 -1.70 -25.34 10.66
CA GLU A 77 -1.74 -23.88 10.77
C GLU A 77 -1.56 -23.18 9.41
N ALA A 78 -0.80 -23.75 8.47
CA ALA A 78 -0.59 -23.17 7.15
C ALA A 78 -1.83 -23.31 6.24
N THR A 79 -2.55 -24.42 6.34
CA THR A 79 -3.82 -24.61 5.63
C THR A 79 -4.93 -23.74 6.22
N PHE A 80 -5.04 -23.63 7.55
CA PHE A 80 -5.99 -22.71 8.19
C PHE A 80 -5.72 -21.24 7.84
N CYS A 81 -4.45 -20.83 7.88
CA CYS A 81 -3.99 -19.52 7.36
C CYS A 81 -4.45 -19.31 5.91
N GLY A 82 -4.17 -20.25 5.01
CA GLY A 82 -4.55 -20.16 3.60
C GLY A 82 -6.06 -19.99 3.36
N TRP A 83 -6.88 -20.64 4.19
CA TRP A 83 -8.33 -20.46 4.18
C TRP A 83 -8.76 -19.07 4.68
N LEU A 84 -8.20 -18.58 5.80
CA LEU A 84 -8.49 -17.24 6.30
C LEU A 84 -8.18 -16.14 5.26
N PHE A 85 -7.01 -16.21 4.60
CA PHE A 85 -6.68 -15.31 3.49
C PHE A 85 -7.70 -15.43 2.34
N SER A 86 -8.08 -16.65 1.97
CA SER A 86 -9.07 -16.89 0.91
C SER A 86 -10.46 -16.33 1.26
N ALA A 87 -10.88 -16.43 2.52
CA ALA A 87 -12.14 -15.85 3.01
C ALA A 87 -12.15 -14.32 2.86
N THR A 88 -11.01 -13.63 2.99
CA THR A 88 -10.95 -12.17 2.78
C THR A 88 -11.37 -11.74 1.38
N LYS A 89 -11.24 -12.60 0.35
CA LYS A 89 -11.73 -12.31 -1.01
C LYS A 89 -13.25 -12.16 -1.08
N LEU A 90 -13.99 -12.83 -0.19
CA LEU A 90 -15.44 -12.70 -0.09
C LEU A 90 -15.83 -11.44 0.69
N VAL A 91 -15.04 -11.05 1.69
CA VAL A 91 -15.29 -9.88 2.55
C VAL A 91 -14.87 -8.56 1.87
N ASN A 92 -13.75 -8.54 1.15
CA ASN A 92 -13.17 -7.32 0.59
C ASN A 92 -14.11 -6.51 -0.33
N PRO A 93 -14.96 -7.11 -1.19
CA PRO A 93 -15.95 -6.39 -1.97
C PRO A 93 -16.94 -5.55 -1.14
N PHE A 94 -17.21 -5.91 0.11
CA PHE A 94 -18.12 -5.17 0.99
C PHE A 94 -17.49 -3.87 1.53
N PHE A 95 -16.16 -3.79 1.71
CA PHE A 95 -15.48 -2.53 2.04
C PHE A 95 -15.63 -1.46 0.95
N ALA A 96 -15.95 -1.87 -0.27
CA ALA A 96 -16.27 -0.95 -1.35
C ALA A 96 -17.66 -0.32 -1.21
N LEU A 97 -18.56 -0.82 -0.35
CA LEU A 97 -19.88 -0.23 -0.09
C LEU A 97 -19.84 0.93 0.93
N LEU A 98 -18.80 0.98 1.76
CA LEU A 98 -18.57 2.03 2.74
C LEU A 98 -17.94 3.27 2.08
N ASP A 99 -17.85 4.40 2.79
CA ASP A 99 -16.95 5.49 2.40
C ASP A 99 -15.48 5.00 2.32
N ALA A 100 -14.66 5.65 1.49
CA ALA A 100 -13.27 5.23 1.27
C ALA A 100 -12.37 5.50 2.48
N GLU A 101 -12.56 6.59 3.21
CA GLU A 101 -11.79 6.89 4.42
C GLU A 101 -12.28 6.05 5.60
N VAL A 102 -13.60 5.84 5.75
CA VAL A 102 -14.18 4.93 6.75
C VAL A 102 -13.72 3.48 6.54
N ALA A 103 -13.76 2.97 5.30
CA ALA A 103 -13.27 1.63 4.98
C ALA A 103 -11.79 1.44 5.35
N HIS A 104 -10.98 2.46 5.07
CA HIS A 104 -9.55 2.47 5.39
C HIS A 104 -9.30 2.53 6.91
N GLN A 105 -10.01 3.39 7.64
CA GLN A 105 -9.93 3.45 9.11
C GLN A 105 -10.32 2.12 9.75
N LEU A 106 -11.37 1.44 9.25
CA LEU A 106 -11.75 0.11 9.72
C LEU A 106 -10.67 -0.93 9.43
N ALA A 107 -10.03 -0.90 8.27
CA ALA A 107 -8.93 -1.82 7.93
C ALA A 107 -7.71 -1.64 8.85
N VAL A 108 -7.28 -0.40 9.10
CA VAL A 108 -6.19 -0.10 10.06
C VAL A 108 -6.60 -0.51 11.48
N SER A 109 -7.84 -0.21 11.89
CA SER A 109 -8.41 -0.54 13.20
C SER A 109 -8.52 -2.05 13.45
N ALA A 110 -8.81 -2.84 12.42
CA ALA A 110 -8.82 -4.31 12.46
C ALA A 110 -7.38 -4.87 12.53
N ALA A 111 -6.45 -4.36 11.71
CA ALA A 111 -5.06 -4.77 11.74
C ALA A 111 -4.39 -4.48 13.10
N ALA A 112 -4.65 -3.30 13.67
CA ALA A 112 -4.18 -2.92 15.02
C ALA A 112 -4.70 -3.84 16.14
N ARG A 113 -5.85 -4.50 15.95
CA ARG A 113 -6.46 -5.45 16.89
C ARG A 113 -6.14 -6.92 16.59
N GLY A 114 -5.34 -7.20 15.56
CA GLY A 114 -5.06 -8.58 15.11
C GLY A 114 -6.27 -9.28 14.48
N TRP A 115 -7.31 -8.55 14.05
CA TRP A 115 -8.50 -9.09 13.37
C TRP A 115 -8.28 -9.30 11.86
N VAL A 116 -7.04 -9.48 11.44
CA VAL A 116 -6.61 -9.72 10.07
C VAL A 116 -5.86 -11.05 10.00
N PRO A 117 -5.92 -11.80 8.89
CA PRO A 117 -5.24 -13.09 8.79
C PRO A 117 -3.72 -12.92 8.93
N LYS A 118 -3.10 -13.67 9.84
CA LYS A 118 -1.65 -13.70 9.98
C LYS A 118 -1.06 -14.74 9.03
N GLU A 119 -0.12 -14.34 8.19
CA GLU A 119 0.65 -15.26 7.36
C GLU A 119 1.56 -16.11 8.25
N LYS A 120 1.43 -17.43 8.11
CA LYS A 120 2.17 -18.45 8.86
C LYS A 120 3.05 -19.31 7.97
N ARG A 121 2.88 -19.23 6.65
CA ARG A 121 3.75 -19.91 5.69
C ARG A 121 5.06 -19.11 5.53
N PRO A 122 6.22 -19.77 5.48
CA PRO A 122 7.49 -19.09 5.24
C PRO A 122 7.50 -18.47 3.84
N ASP A 123 8.19 -17.34 3.70
CA ASP A 123 8.42 -16.73 2.39
C ASP A 123 9.29 -17.66 1.52
N PRO A 124 8.99 -17.80 0.21
CA PRO A 124 9.87 -18.51 -0.71
C PRO A 124 11.25 -17.85 -0.72
N SER A 125 12.31 -18.62 -0.40
CA SER A 125 13.68 -18.11 -0.25
C SER A 125 14.22 -17.31 -1.44
N ILE A 126 13.75 -17.61 -2.65
CA ILE A 126 14.06 -16.90 -3.90
C ILE A 126 13.57 -15.44 -3.94
N LEU A 127 12.67 -15.04 -3.04
CA LEU A 127 12.23 -13.66 -2.86
C LEU A 127 13.10 -12.89 -1.84
N GLY A 128 13.95 -13.59 -1.08
CA GLY A 128 14.79 -12.96 -0.08
C GLY A 128 15.91 -12.14 -0.73
N LEU A 129 16.14 -10.94 -0.21
CA LEU A 129 17.17 -10.03 -0.70
C LEU A 129 17.78 -9.20 0.44
N GLU A 130 18.97 -8.67 0.21
CA GLU A 130 19.63 -7.74 1.14
C GLU A 130 19.60 -6.33 0.55
N VAL A 131 19.19 -5.36 1.36
CA VAL A 131 19.25 -3.93 1.02
C VAL A 131 19.68 -3.17 2.27
N TRP A 132 20.66 -2.27 2.15
CA TRP A 132 21.21 -1.49 3.26
C TRP A 132 21.73 -2.31 4.45
N GLY A 133 22.33 -3.48 4.20
CA GLY A 133 22.81 -4.39 5.26
C GLY A 133 21.70 -5.12 6.03
N ARG A 134 20.44 -5.01 5.59
CA ARG A 134 19.27 -5.65 6.20
C ARG A 134 18.66 -6.69 5.26
N ARG A 135 18.30 -7.86 5.78
CA ARG A 135 17.64 -8.91 5.01
C ARG A 135 16.13 -8.74 4.98
N PHE A 136 15.61 -8.52 3.80
CA PHE A 136 14.17 -8.55 3.50
C PHE A 136 13.79 -9.99 3.15
N THR A 137 12.78 -10.56 3.81
CA THR A 137 12.30 -11.92 3.51
C THR A 137 11.56 -12.00 2.17
N ASN A 138 10.97 -10.88 1.74
CA ASN A 138 10.41 -10.65 0.42
C ASN A 138 10.44 -9.14 0.08
N PRO A 139 10.41 -8.73 -1.20
CA PRO A 139 10.56 -7.33 -1.61
C PRO A 139 9.24 -6.54 -1.60
N ILE A 140 8.16 -7.07 -1.03
CA ILE A 140 6.82 -6.48 -1.07
C ILE A 140 6.54 -5.77 0.25
N GLY A 141 6.38 -4.45 0.19
CA GLY A 141 6.04 -3.64 1.34
C GLY A 141 4.73 -2.86 1.20
N LEU A 142 4.30 -2.28 2.31
CA LEU A 142 3.17 -1.35 2.35
C LEU A 142 3.67 0.10 2.28
N ALA A 143 3.09 0.91 1.40
CA ALA A 143 3.49 2.31 1.22
C ALA A 143 3.00 3.23 2.37
N ALA A 144 3.73 4.34 2.61
CA ALA A 144 3.23 5.41 3.47
C ALA A 144 1.87 5.95 3.01
N GLY A 145 1.16 6.49 3.99
CA GLY A 145 -0.21 6.97 3.88
C GLY A 145 -1.24 5.90 4.23
N PHE A 146 -0.85 4.62 4.41
CA PHE A 146 -1.75 3.60 4.93
C PHE A 146 -1.79 3.64 6.47
N ASP A 147 -0.72 3.28 7.17
CA ASP A 147 -0.64 3.42 8.63
C ASP A 147 0.06 4.75 9.01
N LYS A 148 -0.69 5.85 8.92
CA LYS A 148 -0.15 7.20 9.15
C LYS A 148 0.37 7.40 10.58
N ASN A 149 -0.24 6.74 11.56
CA ASN A 149 0.01 6.98 12.99
C ASN A 149 0.67 5.77 13.69
N ALA A 150 1.25 4.84 12.92
CA ALA A 150 1.91 3.61 13.38
C ALA A 150 1.08 2.74 14.34
N LYS A 151 -0.24 2.63 14.11
CA LYS A 151 -1.18 1.90 14.98
C LYS A 151 -1.23 0.39 14.70
N ALA A 152 -0.82 -0.03 13.50
CA ALA A 152 -1.11 -1.35 12.95
C ALA A 152 0.12 -2.10 12.42
N VAL A 153 1.34 -1.58 12.61
CA VAL A 153 2.60 -2.14 12.06
C VAL A 153 2.73 -3.65 12.30
N GLU A 154 2.50 -4.14 13.53
CA GLU A 154 2.56 -5.58 13.83
C GLU A 154 1.54 -6.41 13.03
N GLY A 155 0.29 -5.95 12.96
CA GLY A 155 -0.77 -6.63 12.20
C GLY A 155 -0.55 -6.58 10.69
N LEU A 156 0.01 -5.48 10.19
CA LEU A 156 0.30 -5.28 8.76
C LEU A 156 1.50 -6.13 8.31
N LEU A 157 2.61 -6.16 9.06
CA LEU A 157 3.68 -7.13 8.83
C LEU A 157 3.16 -8.57 8.97
N GLY A 158 2.26 -8.80 9.93
CA GLY A 158 1.55 -10.06 10.12
C GLY A 158 0.78 -10.54 8.88
N LEU A 159 0.32 -9.66 7.98
CA LEU A 159 -0.29 -10.06 6.70
C LEU A 159 0.71 -10.68 5.70
N GLY A 160 2.01 -10.64 6.00
CA GLY A 160 3.08 -11.20 5.16
C GLY A 160 3.78 -10.18 4.26
N PHE A 161 3.66 -8.88 4.52
CA PHE A 161 4.55 -7.86 3.93
C PHE A 161 5.97 -8.01 4.49
N GLY A 162 6.99 -7.92 3.63
CA GLY A 162 8.40 -7.89 4.09
C GLY A 162 8.77 -6.58 4.80
N PHE A 163 8.05 -5.48 4.50
CA PHE A 163 8.25 -4.20 5.16
C PHE A 163 7.00 -3.31 5.19
N VAL A 164 6.92 -2.37 6.13
CA VAL A 164 5.82 -1.39 6.25
C VAL A 164 6.42 0.02 6.39
N GLU A 165 5.91 0.97 5.60
CA GLU A 165 6.24 2.40 5.74
C GLU A 165 5.09 3.14 6.43
N VAL A 166 5.33 3.66 7.65
CA VAL A 166 4.36 4.48 8.40
C VAL A 166 4.46 5.96 8.03
N GLY A 167 3.45 6.76 8.39
CA GLY A 167 3.42 8.20 8.11
C GLY A 167 2.72 8.55 6.79
N SER A 168 2.96 9.70 6.16
CA SER A 168 3.89 10.76 6.58
C SER A 168 3.52 11.37 7.92
N VAL A 169 4.45 11.34 8.87
CA VAL A 169 4.31 11.91 10.20
C VAL A 169 4.76 13.37 10.16
N THR A 170 3.94 14.25 10.74
CA THR A 170 4.25 15.68 10.95
C THR A 170 4.60 15.93 12.41
N PRO A 171 5.45 16.93 12.75
CA PRO A 171 5.74 17.29 14.14
C PRO A 171 4.49 17.51 15.00
N VAL A 172 3.69 18.51 14.66
CA VAL A 172 2.45 18.87 15.35
C VAL A 172 1.30 18.03 14.77
N PRO A 173 0.31 17.60 15.57
CA PRO A 173 -0.90 16.98 15.04
C PRO A 173 -1.63 17.89 14.06
N GLN A 174 -2.24 17.32 13.02
CA GLN A 174 -3.10 18.06 12.11
C GLN A 174 -4.18 17.16 11.47
N GLU A 175 -5.39 17.69 11.35
CA GLU A 175 -6.54 16.98 10.76
C GLU A 175 -6.39 16.70 9.25
N GLY A 176 -5.54 17.46 8.55
CA GLY A 176 -5.42 17.47 7.10
C GLY A 176 -6.49 18.33 6.42
N ASN A 177 -6.77 18.07 5.14
CA ASN A 177 -7.79 18.81 4.38
C ASN A 177 -9.22 18.28 4.65
N PRO A 178 -10.28 19.08 4.41
CA PRO A 178 -11.68 18.68 4.65
C PRO A 178 -12.13 17.41 3.91
N LYS A 179 -13.11 16.71 4.48
CA LYS A 179 -13.72 15.50 3.89
C LYS A 179 -14.93 15.87 2.99
N PRO A 180 -15.28 15.07 1.96
CA PRO A 180 -14.59 13.86 1.49
C PRO A 180 -13.27 14.18 0.77
N ARG A 181 -12.28 13.28 0.92
CA ARG A 181 -10.90 13.49 0.45
C ARG A 181 -10.19 12.25 -0.08
N ILE A 182 -10.90 11.13 -0.22
CA ILE A 182 -10.42 9.90 -0.85
C ILE A 182 -11.54 9.38 -1.75
N PHE A 183 -11.24 9.22 -3.04
CA PHE A 183 -12.23 8.87 -4.07
C PHE A 183 -11.75 7.64 -4.85
N ARG A 184 -12.63 6.66 -5.05
CA ARG A 184 -12.29 5.35 -5.64
C ARG A 184 -12.82 5.24 -7.08
N LEU A 185 -11.91 5.24 -8.04
CA LEU A 185 -12.15 5.04 -9.46
C LEU A 185 -11.99 3.54 -9.76
N ARG A 186 -13.08 2.79 -9.56
CA ARG A 186 -13.01 1.32 -9.49
C ARG A 186 -12.76 0.64 -10.83
N GLN A 187 -13.27 1.21 -11.92
CA GLN A 187 -13.13 0.61 -13.26
C GLN A 187 -11.68 0.76 -13.76
N GLU A 188 -11.04 1.84 -13.32
CA GLU A 188 -9.69 2.27 -13.63
C GLU A 188 -8.65 1.65 -12.67
N GLY A 189 -9.10 1.00 -11.58
CA GLY A 189 -8.21 0.47 -10.54
C GLY A 189 -7.40 1.56 -9.85
N ALA A 190 -8.01 2.72 -9.61
CA ALA A 190 -7.33 3.94 -9.19
C ALA A 190 -7.99 4.63 -7.98
N ILE A 191 -7.24 5.52 -7.33
CA ILE A 191 -7.70 6.36 -6.21
C ILE A 191 -7.21 7.79 -6.44
N ILE A 192 -8.08 8.78 -6.28
CA ILE A 192 -7.70 10.19 -6.12
C ILE A 192 -7.79 10.53 -4.63
N ASN A 193 -6.80 11.22 -4.08
CA ASN A 193 -6.85 11.67 -2.69
C ASN A 193 -6.25 13.07 -2.48
N ARG A 194 -6.88 13.82 -1.57
CA ARG A 194 -6.46 15.17 -1.14
C ARG A 194 -6.16 15.28 0.35
N CYS A 195 -5.65 14.21 0.99
CA CYS A 195 -5.58 14.11 2.46
C CYS A 195 -4.86 15.26 3.17
N GLY A 196 -3.74 15.75 2.63
CA GLY A 196 -2.96 16.86 3.22
C GLY A 196 -2.25 16.51 4.54
N PHE A 197 -1.56 15.37 4.59
CA PHE A 197 -0.82 14.87 5.76
C PHE A 197 -1.62 14.92 7.08
N ASN A 198 -2.80 14.31 7.13
CA ASN A 198 -3.50 14.12 8.40
C ASN A 198 -2.69 13.18 9.32
N SER A 199 -2.39 13.61 10.54
CA SER A 199 -1.34 13.04 11.40
C SER A 199 -1.65 13.31 12.87
N GLU A 200 -1.44 12.32 13.75
CA GLU A 200 -1.54 12.47 15.22
C GLU A 200 -0.31 13.17 15.85
N GLY A 201 0.69 13.59 15.06
CA GLY A 201 1.91 14.25 15.53
C GLY A 201 3.02 13.27 15.92
N ILE A 202 4.29 13.72 15.88
CA ILE A 202 5.46 12.87 16.17
C ILE A 202 5.40 12.24 17.57
N VAL A 203 4.87 12.94 18.57
CA VAL A 203 4.78 12.45 19.96
C VAL A 203 3.86 11.24 20.07
N ALA A 204 2.69 11.28 19.42
CA ALA A 204 1.74 10.16 19.42
C ALA A 204 2.26 8.96 18.63
N VAL A 205 2.98 9.20 17.52
CA VAL A 205 3.62 8.15 16.74
C VAL A 205 4.80 7.53 17.49
N ALA A 206 5.66 8.33 18.13
CA ALA A 206 6.76 7.86 18.97
C ALA A 206 6.25 6.98 20.12
N LYS A 207 5.17 7.38 20.79
CA LYS A 207 4.50 6.56 21.81
C LYS A 207 3.99 5.23 21.24
N SER A 208 3.39 5.26 20.04
CA SER A 208 2.83 4.08 19.38
C SER A 208 3.92 3.10 18.95
N LEU A 209 5.05 3.61 18.44
CA LEU A 209 6.23 2.82 18.06
C LEU A 209 6.99 2.30 19.28
N GLY A 210 7.22 3.13 20.30
CA GLY A 210 7.90 2.76 21.53
C GLY A 210 7.19 1.64 22.30
N ALA A 211 5.85 1.68 22.36
CA ALA A 211 5.06 0.60 22.96
C ALA A 211 5.22 -0.73 22.22
N GLN A 212 5.23 -0.72 20.89
CA GLN A 212 5.44 -1.93 20.07
C GLN A 212 6.89 -2.43 20.15
N HIS A 213 7.88 -1.53 20.19
CA HIS A 213 9.29 -1.87 20.32
C HIS A 213 9.61 -2.47 21.70
N GLY A 214 9.05 -1.90 22.77
CA GLY A 214 9.19 -2.41 24.13
C GLY A 214 8.57 -3.80 24.30
N LYS A 215 7.36 -4.02 23.77
CA LYS A 215 6.71 -5.35 23.74
C LYS A 215 7.62 -6.39 23.06
N ARG A 216 8.14 -6.10 21.87
CA ARG A 216 9.01 -7.03 21.12
C ARG A 216 10.30 -7.39 21.87
N LYS A 217 10.97 -6.41 22.49
CA LYS A 217 12.18 -6.69 23.28
C LYS A 217 11.92 -7.63 24.47
N LEU A 218 10.72 -7.58 25.07
CA LEU A 218 10.31 -8.52 26.12
C LEU A 218 10.05 -9.93 25.56
N ASP A 219 9.41 -10.03 24.39
CA ASP A 219 9.15 -11.30 23.69
C ASP A 219 10.48 -11.97 23.24
N GLU A 220 11.43 -11.19 22.72
CA GLU A 220 12.76 -11.63 22.26
C GLU A 220 13.64 -12.09 23.44
N THR A 221 13.71 -11.33 24.54
CA THR A 221 14.48 -11.75 25.73
C THR A 221 13.88 -12.96 26.45
N SER A 222 12.62 -13.31 26.16
CA SER A 222 11.95 -14.50 26.68
C SER A 222 12.16 -15.75 25.80
N SER A 223 12.80 -15.64 24.63
CA SER A 223 13.01 -16.76 23.70
C SER A 223 14.48 -17.17 23.59
N THR A 224 14.78 -18.42 23.98
CA THR A 224 16.13 -18.95 24.26
C THR A 224 16.96 -19.36 23.03
N SER A 225 16.83 -18.65 21.92
CA SER A 225 17.62 -18.91 20.70
C SER A 225 18.99 -18.21 20.76
N PRO A 226 20.12 -18.91 20.59
CA PRO A 226 21.43 -18.27 20.59
C PRO A 226 21.63 -17.41 19.33
N PRO A 227 22.36 -16.28 19.41
CA PRO A 227 22.66 -15.45 18.25
C PRO A 227 23.58 -16.20 17.27
N SER A 228 23.15 -16.37 16.02
CA SER A 228 24.00 -16.88 14.95
C SER A 228 25.01 -15.82 14.50
N SER A 229 26.22 -16.26 14.16
CA SER A 229 27.35 -15.39 13.76
C SER A 229 27.27 -14.89 12.30
N GLU A 230 26.06 -14.72 11.76
CA GLU A 230 25.86 -14.20 10.41
C GLU A 230 26.02 -12.67 10.38
N LYS A 231 26.80 -12.16 9.43
CA LYS A 231 27.00 -10.70 9.23
C LYS A 231 25.74 -9.96 8.78
N VAL A 232 24.70 -10.68 8.35
CA VAL A 232 23.47 -10.13 7.76
C VAL A 232 22.33 -10.19 8.77
N LYS A 233 21.78 -9.03 9.13
CA LYS A 233 20.70 -8.94 10.13
C LYS A 233 19.37 -9.39 9.54
N HIS A 234 18.69 -10.27 10.28
CA HIS A 234 17.39 -10.83 9.94
C HIS A 234 16.27 -10.01 10.60
N GLY A 235 15.36 -9.48 9.78
CA GLY A 235 14.30 -8.59 10.27
C GLY A 235 14.83 -7.18 10.58
N GLY A 236 14.09 -6.46 11.42
CA GLY A 236 14.37 -5.07 11.76
C GLY A 236 13.71 -4.65 13.08
N LYS A 237 13.65 -3.35 13.33
CA LYS A 237 13.09 -2.75 14.56
C LYS A 237 11.59 -3.01 14.76
N ALA A 238 10.91 -3.56 13.75
CA ALA A 238 9.54 -4.08 13.84
C ALA A 238 9.43 -5.62 13.94
N GLY A 239 10.51 -6.31 14.32
CA GLY A 239 10.58 -7.76 14.49
C GLY A 239 11.04 -8.44 13.20
N PRO A 240 10.39 -9.51 12.70
CA PRO A 240 10.84 -10.20 11.49
C PRO A 240 10.69 -9.38 10.19
N GLY A 241 10.11 -8.18 10.24
CA GLY A 241 9.91 -7.30 9.11
C GLY A 241 10.45 -5.88 9.35
N ILE A 242 10.74 -5.18 8.25
CA ILE A 242 11.42 -3.88 8.23
C ILE A 242 10.42 -2.73 8.37
N LEU A 243 10.74 -1.70 9.17
CA LEU A 243 9.93 -0.50 9.37
C LEU A 243 10.56 0.75 8.77
N GLY A 244 9.89 1.31 7.75
CA GLY A 244 10.15 2.65 7.25
C GLY A 244 9.37 3.70 8.02
N VAL A 245 10.01 4.80 8.42
CA VAL A 245 9.31 5.98 8.96
C VAL A 245 9.36 7.11 7.95
N ASN A 246 8.19 7.47 7.41
CA ASN A 246 8.04 8.56 6.47
C ASN A 246 7.76 9.87 7.22
N LEU A 247 8.62 10.87 6.99
CA LEU A 247 8.56 12.20 7.60
C LEU A 247 7.96 13.21 6.61
N GLY A 248 7.23 14.20 7.13
CA GLY A 248 6.67 15.30 6.34
C GLY A 248 6.48 16.57 7.16
N LYS A 249 6.45 17.72 6.50
CA LYS A 249 6.22 19.01 7.17
C LYS A 249 4.74 19.24 7.53
N ASN A 250 4.49 19.99 8.61
CA ASN A 250 3.19 20.57 8.92
C ASN A 250 2.76 21.57 7.84
N LYS A 251 1.44 21.67 7.61
CA LYS A 251 0.87 22.55 6.57
C LYS A 251 1.26 24.02 6.77
N THR A 252 1.27 24.47 8.03
CA THR A 252 1.56 25.84 8.46
C THR A 252 3.03 26.10 8.81
N SER A 253 3.92 25.10 8.74
CA SER A 253 5.34 25.31 9.07
C SER A 253 6.07 26.12 8.00
N GLU A 254 6.77 27.16 8.45
CA GLU A 254 7.60 28.06 7.65
C GLU A 254 8.98 27.45 7.34
N ASP A 255 9.74 27.00 8.36
CA ASP A 255 10.95 26.19 8.14
C ASP A 255 10.58 24.71 7.97
N ALA A 256 10.30 24.35 6.72
CA ALA A 256 10.06 22.97 6.33
C ALA A 256 11.16 22.00 6.79
N ALA A 257 12.44 22.43 6.86
CA ALA A 257 13.54 21.56 7.23
C ALA A 257 13.60 21.27 8.73
N ALA A 258 13.22 22.25 9.58
CA ALA A 258 13.11 22.05 11.02
C ALA A 258 12.12 20.91 11.36
N ASP A 259 11.00 20.81 10.63
CA ASP A 259 10.02 19.74 10.80
C ASP A 259 10.62 18.33 10.54
N TYR A 260 11.41 18.17 9.47
CA TYR A 260 12.07 16.89 9.19
C TYR A 260 13.15 16.57 10.23
N VAL A 261 13.94 17.56 10.63
CA VAL A 261 14.97 17.44 11.68
C VAL A 261 14.34 16.97 13.01
N GLN A 262 13.24 17.59 13.44
CA GLN A 262 12.52 17.15 14.64
C GLN A 262 11.94 15.72 14.50
N GLY A 263 11.49 15.36 13.30
CA GLY A 263 11.10 14.00 12.94
C GLY A 263 12.24 12.99 13.08
N VAL A 264 13.46 13.34 12.65
CA VAL A 264 14.66 12.51 12.83
C VAL A 264 14.97 12.31 14.31
N HIS A 265 15.16 13.37 15.09
CA HIS A 265 15.53 13.23 16.52
C HIS A 265 14.51 12.40 17.31
N THR A 266 13.22 12.51 16.96
CA THR A 266 12.15 11.82 17.70
C THR A 266 11.95 10.37 17.27
N LEU A 267 11.98 10.08 15.95
CA LEU A 267 11.50 8.79 15.41
C LEU A 267 12.59 7.88 14.85
N SER A 268 13.78 8.39 14.55
CA SER A 268 14.88 7.62 13.91
C SER A 268 15.31 6.39 14.73
N GLN A 269 15.28 6.48 16.06
CA GLN A 269 15.56 5.35 16.95
C GLN A 269 14.66 4.13 16.67
N TYR A 270 13.41 4.32 16.22
CA TYR A 270 12.45 3.25 15.91
C TYR A 270 12.48 2.81 14.43
N ALA A 271 13.13 3.56 13.55
CA ALA A 271 13.11 3.33 12.10
C ALA A 271 14.25 2.41 11.65
N ASP A 272 13.95 1.43 10.79
CA ASP A 272 14.96 0.70 10.02
C ASP A 272 15.46 1.50 8.83
N TYR A 273 14.60 2.36 8.26
CA TYR A 273 14.96 3.40 7.29
C TYR A 273 14.05 4.64 7.45
N LEU A 274 14.56 5.81 7.09
CA LEU A 274 13.86 7.10 7.12
C LEU A 274 13.51 7.55 5.71
N VAL A 275 12.40 8.29 5.56
CA VAL A 275 12.00 8.86 4.26
C VAL A 275 11.66 10.34 4.39
N ILE A 276 12.33 11.19 3.62
CA ILE A 276 11.95 12.59 3.41
C ILE A 276 10.87 12.64 2.32
N ASN A 277 9.61 12.95 2.69
CA ASN A 277 8.53 13.09 1.71
C ASN A 277 8.29 14.56 1.32
N ILE A 278 8.78 14.89 0.13
CA ILE A 278 8.66 16.21 -0.52
C ILE A 278 7.69 16.20 -1.71
N SER A 279 6.88 15.15 -1.87
CA SER A 279 6.19 14.85 -3.14
C SER A 279 4.66 14.81 -3.07
N SER A 280 4.07 14.98 -1.89
CA SER A 280 2.61 15.11 -1.73
C SER A 280 2.08 16.32 -2.51
N PRO A 281 1.12 16.16 -3.44
CA PRO A 281 0.45 17.29 -4.09
C PRO A 281 -0.54 18.01 -3.16
N ASN A 282 -0.80 17.45 -1.98
CA ASN A 282 -1.87 17.86 -1.09
C ASN A 282 -1.44 18.83 0.02
N THR A 283 -0.15 19.18 0.03
CA THR A 283 0.49 20.09 0.98
C THR A 283 1.08 21.26 0.17
N PRO A 284 0.53 22.49 0.27
CA PRO A 284 1.00 23.63 -0.52
C PRO A 284 2.50 23.87 -0.40
N GLY A 285 3.14 24.28 -1.50
CA GLY A 285 4.58 24.54 -1.58
C GLY A 285 5.49 23.31 -1.51
N LEU A 286 5.04 22.16 -0.98
CA LEU A 286 5.91 21.02 -0.66
C LEU A 286 6.73 20.52 -1.85
N ARG A 287 6.13 20.40 -3.03
CA ARG A 287 6.80 19.91 -4.25
C ARG A 287 7.92 20.83 -4.76
N GLN A 288 7.97 22.09 -4.32
CA GLN A 288 9.05 23.02 -4.65
C GLN A 288 10.37 22.62 -3.95
N LEU A 289 10.30 21.83 -2.87
CA LEU A 289 11.48 21.28 -2.19
C LEU A 289 12.23 20.22 -3.02
N GLN A 290 11.70 19.83 -4.19
CA GLN A 290 12.38 18.93 -5.13
C GLN A 290 13.38 19.66 -6.04
N GLY A 291 13.34 20.99 -6.10
CA GLY A 291 14.32 21.78 -6.85
C GLY A 291 15.75 21.60 -6.31
N ARG A 292 16.75 21.57 -7.20
CA ARG A 292 18.14 21.18 -6.91
C ARG A 292 18.72 21.78 -5.62
N LYS A 293 18.54 23.10 -5.41
CA LYS A 293 19.07 23.80 -4.23
C LYS A 293 18.31 23.41 -2.98
N GLN A 294 16.98 23.49 -3.02
CA GLN A 294 16.09 23.20 -1.89
C GLN A 294 16.25 21.76 -1.41
N LEU A 295 16.35 20.81 -2.34
CA LEU A 295 16.59 19.39 -2.03
C LEU A 295 17.97 19.21 -1.37
N LYS A 296 19.02 19.82 -1.93
CA LYS A 296 20.39 19.72 -1.40
C LYS A 296 20.49 20.27 0.01
N ASP A 297 19.90 21.45 0.25
CA ASP A 297 19.95 22.12 1.55
C ASP A 297 19.11 21.36 2.60
N LEU A 298 17.94 20.80 2.19
CA LEU A 298 17.11 19.97 3.05
C LEU A 298 17.79 18.64 3.42
N VAL A 299 18.27 17.88 2.43
CA VAL A 299 18.93 16.58 2.66
C VAL A 299 20.15 16.76 3.56
N LYS A 300 20.97 17.81 3.36
CA LYS A 300 22.08 18.13 4.26
C LYS A 300 21.66 18.34 5.71
N LYS A 301 20.63 19.15 5.97
CA LYS A 301 20.10 19.38 7.32
C LYS A 301 19.60 18.08 7.97
N VAL A 302 18.89 17.25 7.21
CA VAL A 302 18.32 15.98 7.69
C VAL A 302 19.39 14.90 7.91
N GLN A 303 20.42 14.85 7.06
CA GLN A 303 21.60 13.99 7.27
C GLN A 303 22.37 14.42 8.51
N ALA A 304 22.69 15.71 8.67
CA ALA A 304 23.37 16.21 9.88
C ALA A 304 22.62 15.83 11.17
N ALA A 305 21.30 16.09 11.21
CA ALA A 305 20.44 15.73 12.34
C ALA A 305 20.31 14.22 12.59
N ARG A 306 20.59 13.37 11.59
CA ARG A 306 20.68 11.91 11.73
C ARG A 306 22.05 11.50 12.23
N ASP A 307 23.10 12.07 11.66
CA ASP A 307 24.48 11.62 11.86
C ASP A 307 25.06 12.15 13.19
N GLU A 308 24.47 13.18 13.80
CA GLU A 308 24.78 13.63 15.17
C GLU A 308 24.15 12.77 16.28
N MET A 309 23.19 11.90 15.96
CA MET A 309 22.57 11.00 16.91
C MET A 309 23.52 9.86 17.31
N GLN A 310 23.41 9.37 18.54
CA GLN A 310 24.22 8.23 19.00
C GLN A 310 23.69 6.91 18.43
N TRP A 311 24.49 6.27 17.58
CA TRP A 311 24.18 4.98 16.97
C TRP A 311 24.97 3.84 17.62
N GLY A 312 24.31 2.69 17.81
CA GLY A 312 25.00 1.44 18.11
C GLY A 312 25.64 0.84 16.85
N GLU A 313 26.05 -0.44 16.93
CA GLU A 313 26.72 -1.16 15.84
C GLU A 313 25.95 -1.22 14.51
N GLU A 314 24.64 -0.90 14.49
CA GLU A 314 23.86 -0.80 13.25
C GLU A 314 24.20 0.45 12.41
N GLY A 315 24.82 1.46 13.02
CA GLY A 315 24.96 2.79 12.41
C GLY A 315 23.62 3.54 12.28
N PRO A 316 23.62 4.68 11.55
CA PRO A 316 22.42 5.45 11.25
C PRO A 316 21.45 4.66 10.34
N PRO A 317 20.12 4.88 10.46
CA PRO A 317 19.17 4.33 9.51
C PRO A 317 19.37 4.95 8.10
N PRO A 318 19.29 4.15 7.02
CA PRO A 318 19.27 4.64 5.64
C PRO A 318 18.24 5.75 5.45
N LEU A 319 18.61 6.82 4.75
CA LEU A 319 17.79 7.99 4.49
C LEU A 319 17.43 8.05 3.01
N LEU A 320 16.12 7.93 2.74
CA LEU A 320 15.56 7.95 1.40
C LEU A 320 14.83 9.25 1.11
N VAL A 321 14.69 9.60 -0.17
CA VAL A 321 13.83 10.71 -0.63
C VAL A 321 12.69 10.17 -1.48
N LYS A 322 11.44 10.57 -1.18
CA LYS A 322 10.24 10.17 -1.94
C LYS A 322 9.82 11.29 -2.88
N ILE A 323 9.91 11.03 -4.18
CA ILE A 323 9.72 12.04 -5.24
C ILE A 323 8.36 11.91 -5.95
N ALA A 324 7.92 13.01 -6.56
CA ALA A 324 6.69 13.10 -7.32
C ALA A 324 6.89 12.51 -8.73
N PRO A 325 5.81 12.06 -9.39
CA PRO A 325 5.87 11.62 -10.78
C PRO A 325 5.71 12.77 -11.79
N ASP A 326 5.38 13.96 -11.32
CA ASP A 326 5.10 15.12 -12.16
C ASP A 326 6.33 16.04 -12.16
N LEU A 327 7.37 15.62 -12.87
CA LEU A 327 8.72 16.23 -12.92
C LEU A 327 9.20 16.29 -14.38
N SER A 328 9.99 17.31 -14.73
CA SER A 328 10.68 17.37 -16.03
C SER A 328 11.95 16.51 -16.01
N LYS A 329 12.50 16.19 -17.20
CA LYS A 329 13.78 15.48 -17.30
C LYS A 329 14.91 16.21 -16.56
N GLN A 330 14.92 17.55 -16.61
CA GLN A 330 15.93 18.34 -15.90
C GLN A 330 15.80 18.23 -14.38
N ASP A 331 14.56 18.20 -13.86
CA ASP A 331 14.32 17.98 -12.43
C ASP A 331 14.82 16.59 -11.99
N LEU A 332 14.61 15.55 -12.81
CA LEU A 332 15.09 14.19 -12.53
C LEU A 332 16.63 14.12 -12.50
N GLU A 333 17.29 14.75 -13.48
CA GLU A 333 18.75 14.87 -13.53
C GLU A 333 19.30 15.64 -12.31
N ASP A 334 18.64 16.74 -11.91
CA ASP A 334 19.02 17.52 -10.73
C ASP A 334 18.84 16.74 -9.42
N ILE A 335 17.73 16.00 -9.28
CA ILE A 335 17.47 15.11 -8.14
C ILE A 335 18.52 14.00 -8.08
N ALA A 336 18.82 13.34 -9.20
CA ALA A 336 19.83 12.30 -9.27
C ALA A 336 21.24 12.84 -8.91
N ALA A 337 21.61 14.01 -9.45
CA ALA A 337 22.87 14.66 -9.13
C ALA A 337 23.00 15.02 -7.63
N VAL A 338 21.91 15.48 -6.99
CA VAL A 338 21.91 15.75 -5.54
C VAL A 338 21.95 14.46 -4.72
N ALA A 339 21.20 13.43 -5.11
CA ALA A 339 21.19 12.13 -4.44
C ALA A 339 22.58 11.47 -4.44
N LEU A 340 23.27 11.47 -5.59
CA LEU A 340 24.64 10.98 -5.73
C LEU A 340 25.63 11.82 -4.93
N ALA A 341 25.59 13.16 -5.07
CA ALA A 341 26.53 14.06 -4.41
C ALA A 341 26.43 14.06 -2.88
N LEU A 342 25.24 13.78 -2.32
CA LEU A 342 25.01 13.65 -0.88
C LEU A 342 24.96 12.20 -0.39
N ARG A 343 25.17 11.21 -1.26
CA ARG A 343 25.08 9.77 -0.94
C ARG A 343 23.76 9.41 -0.21
N VAL A 344 22.64 9.84 -0.78
CA VAL A 344 21.30 9.46 -0.32
C VAL A 344 21.12 7.96 -0.53
N ASP A 345 20.69 7.25 0.52
CA ASP A 345 20.68 5.78 0.56
C ASP A 345 19.63 5.14 -0.38
N GLY A 346 18.67 5.92 -0.90
CA GLY A 346 17.76 5.49 -1.96
C GLY A 346 16.67 6.49 -2.32
N LEU A 347 15.96 6.22 -3.42
CA LEU A 347 14.82 7.02 -3.89
C LEU A 347 13.55 6.19 -3.94
N ILE A 348 12.42 6.75 -3.47
CA ILE A 348 11.10 6.11 -3.60
C ILE A 348 10.34 6.72 -4.77
N ILE A 349 10.25 5.95 -5.85
CA ILE A 349 9.67 6.36 -7.14
C ILE A 349 8.36 5.57 -7.37
N SER A 350 7.18 6.16 -7.23
CA SER A 350 6.88 7.59 -6.98
C SER A 350 5.72 7.76 -6.00
N ASN A 351 5.50 9.01 -5.59
CA ASN A 351 4.23 9.44 -5.02
C ASN A 351 3.13 9.50 -6.11
N THR A 352 1.95 9.96 -5.72
CA THR A 352 0.77 10.21 -6.57
C THR A 352 0.99 11.26 -7.66
N THR A 353 0.31 11.12 -8.80
CA THR A 353 0.36 12.08 -9.93
C THR A 353 -0.79 13.08 -9.87
N ILE A 354 -0.56 14.33 -10.28
CA ILE A 354 -1.66 15.30 -10.52
C ILE A 354 -2.30 15.10 -11.90
N SER A 355 -1.62 14.40 -12.81
CA SER A 355 -2.14 14.06 -14.14
C SER A 355 -3.41 13.19 -14.07
N ARG A 356 -4.21 13.23 -15.13
CA ARG A 356 -5.43 12.43 -15.31
C ARG A 356 -5.38 11.68 -16.66
N PRO A 357 -4.44 10.73 -16.86
CA PRO A 357 -4.28 10.04 -18.14
C PRO A 357 -5.50 9.19 -18.47
N ASP A 358 -5.80 9.03 -19.76
CA ASP A 358 -6.88 8.17 -20.25
C ASP A 358 -6.80 6.74 -19.66
N PRO A 359 -7.93 6.13 -19.25
CA PRO A 359 -9.31 6.64 -19.34
C PRO A 359 -9.75 7.52 -18.15
N VAL A 360 -8.87 7.84 -17.19
CA VAL A 360 -9.24 8.57 -15.96
C VAL A 360 -9.85 9.93 -16.28
N SER A 361 -9.29 10.67 -17.23
CA SER A 361 -9.82 11.92 -17.81
C SER A 361 -11.33 11.94 -18.06
N LYS A 362 -11.92 10.78 -18.39
CA LYS A 362 -13.34 10.62 -18.78
C LYS A 362 -14.24 10.22 -17.61
N ASN A 363 -13.67 9.97 -16.43
CA ASN A 363 -14.41 9.67 -15.21
C ASN A 363 -14.81 10.98 -14.51
N PRO A 364 -16.08 11.21 -14.14
CA PRO A 364 -16.49 12.44 -13.44
C PRO A 364 -15.73 12.74 -12.14
N ILE A 365 -15.16 11.71 -11.49
CA ILE A 365 -14.34 11.88 -10.28
C ILE A 365 -12.96 12.52 -10.60
N ALA A 366 -12.53 12.57 -11.86
CA ALA A 366 -11.23 13.11 -12.24
C ALA A 366 -11.07 14.61 -11.96
N GLU A 367 -12.18 15.35 -11.91
CA GLU A 367 -12.26 16.76 -11.50
C GLU A 367 -11.87 16.98 -10.04
N GLU A 368 -11.92 15.94 -9.19
CA GLU A 368 -11.50 16.06 -7.79
C GLU A 368 -10.01 16.39 -7.67
N ALA A 369 -9.72 17.39 -6.86
CA ALA A 369 -8.37 17.85 -6.58
C ALA A 369 -7.53 16.76 -5.87
N GLY A 370 -6.21 16.85 -6.05
CA GLY A 370 -5.23 16.01 -5.36
C GLY A 370 -4.62 14.91 -6.23
N GLY A 371 -3.94 13.98 -5.57
CA GLY A 371 -3.09 12.98 -6.21
C GLY A 371 -3.79 11.69 -6.59
N LEU A 372 -3.62 11.28 -7.85
CA LEU A 372 -4.03 10.01 -8.44
C LEU A 372 -2.98 8.91 -8.17
N SER A 373 -3.45 7.71 -7.84
CA SER A 373 -2.66 6.49 -7.67
C SER A 373 -3.37 5.26 -8.24
N GLY A 374 -2.67 4.13 -8.33
CA GLY A 374 -3.20 2.86 -8.85
C GLY A 374 -2.74 2.59 -10.29
N LYS A 375 -3.51 1.79 -11.02
CA LYS A 375 -3.12 1.29 -12.36
C LYS A 375 -2.69 2.40 -13.35
N PRO A 376 -3.33 3.58 -13.42
CA PRO A 376 -2.94 4.65 -14.36
C PRO A 376 -1.61 5.34 -14.01
N LEU A 377 -1.15 5.24 -12.76
CA LEU A 377 0.17 5.75 -12.33
C LEU A 377 1.32 4.78 -12.70
N PHE A 378 1.01 3.53 -13.03
CA PHE A 378 2.03 2.51 -13.27
C PHE A 378 2.96 2.87 -14.45
N PRO A 379 2.49 3.32 -15.63
CA PRO A 379 3.38 3.71 -16.73
C PRO A 379 4.25 4.94 -16.38
N LEU A 380 3.66 5.99 -15.79
CA LEU A 380 4.39 7.21 -15.42
C LEU A 380 5.52 6.92 -14.43
N SER A 381 5.22 6.16 -13.36
CA SER A 381 6.22 5.73 -12.39
C SER A 381 7.19 4.65 -12.90
N THR A 382 6.95 4.08 -14.10
CA THR A 382 7.91 3.20 -14.80
C THR A 382 8.90 4.02 -15.59
N ASN A 383 8.42 5.02 -16.33
CA ASN A 383 9.27 5.90 -17.12
C ASN A 383 10.29 6.62 -16.23
N ILE A 384 9.87 7.13 -15.07
CA ILE A 384 10.79 7.83 -14.14
C ILE A 384 11.82 6.88 -13.51
N LEU A 385 11.44 5.63 -13.23
CA LEU A 385 12.44 4.63 -12.81
C LEU A 385 13.46 4.41 -13.93
N LYS A 386 13.01 4.33 -15.18
CA LYS A 386 13.84 4.18 -16.38
C LYS A 386 14.71 5.42 -16.70
N ASP A 387 14.26 6.61 -16.32
CA ASP A 387 14.97 7.88 -16.52
C ASP A 387 15.98 8.17 -15.39
N ILE A 388 15.82 7.55 -14.22
CA ILE A 388 16.76 7.64 -13.07
C ILE A 388 17.74 6.44 -13.03
N GLY A 389 17.39 5.28 -13.60
CA GLY A 389 18.26 4.12 -13.76
C GLY A 389 17.80 3.21 -14.91
N GLU A 390 18.72 2.51 -15.57
CA GLU A 390 18.42 2.00 -16.92
C GLU A 390 17.86 0.56 -16.97
N ASP A 391 16.54 0.43 -17.25
CA ASP A 391 15.74 -0.75 -17.68
C ASP A 391 15.94 -2.12 -16.99
N ALA A 392 14.98 -3.06 -17.07
CA ALA A 392 14.62 -3.78 -15.84
C ALA A 392 14.30 -5.30 -15.78
N TYR A 393 13.55 -5.97 -16.66
CA TYR A 393 12.68 -5.46 -17.72
C TYR A 393 11.68 -4.44 -17.18
N LYS A 394 11.97 -3.21 -17.57
CA LYS A 394 11.33 -1.91 -17.35
C LYS A 394 10.99 -1.42 -15.92
N LYS A 395 10.69 -2.24 -14.89
CA LYS A 395 10.61 -1.79 -13.46
C LYS A 395 11.57 -2.34 -12.37
N ILE A 396 12.26 -3.48 -12.50
CA ILE A 396 13.26 -4.01 -11.51
C ILE A 396 14.74 -3.61 -11.76
N ARG A 397 15.52 -4.21 -12.70
CA ARG A 397 16.97 -3.89 -12.98
C ARG A 397 17.29 -2.41 -13.26
N ALA A 398 16.28 -1.61 -13.66
CA ALA A 398 16.30 -0.15 -13.73
C ALA A 398 16.54 0.51 -12.36
N GLY A 399 16.58 -0.28 -11.29
CA GLY A 399 17.03 0.13 -9.95
C GLY A 399 16.03 -0.13 -8.83
N ALA A 400 14.83 -0.64 -9.08
CA ALA A 400 13.88 -0.91 -8.00
C ALA A 400 14.17 -2.24 -7.30
N SER A 401 14.93 -2.19 -6.20
CA SER A 401 15.16 -3.34 -5.32
C SER A 401 13.93 -3.75 -4.52
N LEU A 402 13.01 -2.81 -4.22
CA LEU A 402 11.84 -3.01 -3.36
C LEU A 402 10.57 -2.43 -4.00
N VAL A 403 9.40 -3.01 -3.72
CA VAL A 403 8.11 -2.58 -4.27
C VAL A 403 7.11 -2.27 -3.15
N GLN A 404 6.46 -1.10 -3.22
CA GLN A 404 5.42 -0.71 -2.27
C GLN A 404 4.01 -0.84 -2.86
N LEU A 405 3.09 -1.43 -2.09
CA LEU A 405 1.66 -1.50 -2.41
C LEU A 405 0.85 -0.46 -1.64
N TYR A 406 -0.15 0.11 -2.30
CA TYR A 406 -1.23 0.89 -1.66
C TYR A 406 -2.56 0.58 -2.35
N THR A 407 -2.79 1.13 -3.54
CA THR A 407 -4.07 1.02 -4.24
C THR A 407 -4.40 -0.40 -4.66
N ALA A 408 -3.37 -1.20 -5.01
CA ALA A 408 -3.51 -2.63 -5.23
C ALA A 408 -4.05 -3.34 -3.97
N PHE A 409 -3.47 -3.06 -2.79
CA PHE A 409 -3.93 -3.62 -1.52
C PHE A 409 -5.34 -3.13 -1.14
N ALA A 410 -5.67 -1.85 -1.37
CA ALA A 410 -7.00 -1.29 -1.11
C ALA A 410 -8.11 -1.92 -1.97
N TYR A 411 -7.79 -2.51 -3.13
CA TYR A 411 -8.74 -3.21 -4.00
C TYR A 411 -8.66 -4.74 -3.93
N GLY A 412 -7.48 -5.32 -3.66
CA GLY A 412 -7.25 -6.77 -3.57
C GLY A 412 -7.43 -7.36 -2.17
N GLY A 413 -7.24 -6.54 -1.12
CA GLY A 413 -7.31 -6.97 0.27
C GLY A 413 -6.15 -7.88 0.71
N PRO A 414 -6.24 -8.51 1.89
CA PRO A 414 -5.19 -9.37 2.46
C PRO A 414 -4.73 -10.50 1.55
N ALA A 415 -5.64 -11.15 0.83
CA ALA A 415 -5.32 -12.26 -0.07
C ALA A 415 -4.25 -11.95 -1.14
N LEU A 416 -4.13 -10.68 -1.54
CA LEU A 416 -3.23 -10.25 -2.60
C LEU A 416 -1.75 -10.51 -2.28
N ILE A 417 -1.34 -10.40 -1.01
CA ILE A 417 0.07 -10.47 -0.60
C ILE A 417 0.64 -11.89 -0.84
N PRO A 418 0.06 -12.98 -0.30
CA PRO A 418 0.55 -14.33 -0.61
C PRO A 418 0.36 -14.72 -2.09
N GLU A 419 -0.60 -14.15 -2.81
CA GLU A 419 -0.76 -14.37 -4.25
C GLU A 419 0.42 -13.81 -5.05
N ILE A 420 0.80 -12.56 -4.81
CA ILE A 420 1.97 -11.94 -5.45
C ILE A 420 3.24 -12.72 -5.09
N LYS A 421 3.46 -13.06 -3.81
CA LYS A 421 4.63 -13.87 -3.40
C LYS A 421 4.67 -15.22 -4.12
N LYS A 422 3.54 -15.93 -4.20
CA LYS A 422 3.46 -17.20 -4.92
C LYS A 422 3.77 -17.01 -6.40
N GLN A 423 3.12 -16.05 -7.06
CA GLN A 423 3.32 -15.77 -8.49
C GLN A 423 4.77 -15.42 -8.82
N TRP A 424 5.35 -14.44 -8.12
CA TRP A 424 6.74 -14.02 -8.34
C TRP A 424 7.73 -15.15 -8.05
N SER A 425 7.50 -15.96 -7.01
CA SER A 425 8.36 -17.13 -6.76
C SER A 425 8.33 -18.17 -7.88
N ILE A 426 7.19 -18.31 -8.58
CA ILE A 426 7.05 -19.19 -9.75
C ILE A 426 7.73 -18.54 -10.96
N GLU A 427 7.52 -17.25 -11.22
CA GLU A 427 8.13 -16.53 -12.34
C GLU A 427 9.67 -16.51 -12.24
N CYS A 428 10.23 -16.23 -11.05
CA CYS A 428 11.67 -16.31 -10.80
C CYS A 428 12.20 -17.74 -10.96
N LYS A 429 11.47 -18.76 -10.47
CA LYS A 429 11.84 -20.18 -10.67
C LYS A 429 11.78 -20.58 -12.14
N LEU A 430 10.79 -20.11 -12.90
CA LEU A 430 10.68 -20.39 -14.34
C LEU A 430 11.81 -19.71 -15.13
N GLN A 431 12.16 -18.46 -14.81
CA GLN A 431 13.35 -17.82 -15.37
C GLN A 431 14.62 -18.62 -15.05
N PHE A 432 14.80 -19.05 -13.81
CA PHE A 432 15.95 -19.88 -13.40
C PHE A 432 15.97 -21.23 -14.13
N LEU A 433 14.83 -21.93 -14.22
CA LEU A 433 14.70 -23.21 -14.91
C LEU A 433 14.92 -23.08 -16.43
N LEU A 434 14.46 -22.00 -17.06
CA LEU A 434 14.73 -21.72 -18.48
C LEU A 434 16.23 -21.47 -18.75
N HIS A 435 16.96 -20.88 -17.81
CA HIS A 435 18.42 -20.79 -17.87
C HIS A 435 19.09 -22.16 -17.61
N ALA A 436 18.62 -22.93 -16.61
CA ALA A 436 19.18 -24.24 -16.27
C ALA A 436 18.95 -25.30 -17.36
N HIS A 437 17.83 -25.23 -18.09
CA HIS A 437 17.54 -26.16 -19.19
C HIS A 437 18.37 -25.84 -20.45
N LYS A 438 18.68 -24.55 -20.69
CA LYS A 438 19.65 -24.11 -21.71
C LYS A 438 21.08 -24.57 -21.44
N LEU A 439 21.41 -24.94 -20.20
CA LEU A 439 22.70 -25.53 -19.82
C LEU A 439 22.76 -27.06 -19.95
N LYS A 440 21.66 -27.74 -20.32
CA LYS A 440 21.61 -29.22 -20.35
C LYS A 440 21.11 -29.87 -21.64
N SER A 441 20.50 -29.14 -22.57
CA SER A 441 20.12 -29.72 -23.87
C SER A 441 20.11 -28.68 -24.99
N ALA A 442 20.90 -28.91 -26.02
CA ALA A 442 20.63 -28.38 -27.34
C ALA A 442 19.42 -29.12 -27.96
N VAL A 443 18.85 -28.52 -29.03
CA VAL A 443 17.81 -29.07 -29.93
C VAL A 443 16.33 -28.80 -29.55
N LEU A 444 15.57 -28.35 -30.57
CA LEU A 444 14.10 -28.14 -30.68
C LEU A 444 13.42 -26.87 -30.10
N ILE A 445 13.43 -25.79 -30.92
CA ILE A 445 12.26 -25.20 -31.65
C ILE A 445 10.90 -25.15 -30.89
N SER A 446 10.14 -24.04 -30.83
CA SER A 446 10.36 -22.62 -31.17
C SER A 446 9.26 -21.73 -30.55
N ASN A 447 9.58 -20.46 -30.26
CA ASN A 447 8.73 -19.33 -30.70
C ASN A 447 9.61 -18.07 -30.79
N VAL A 448 10.00 -17.70 -32.01
CA VAL A 448 11.19 -16.90 -32.28
C VAL A 448 10.81 -15.46 -32.66
N THR A 449 10.88 -14.56 -31.68
CA THR A 449 11.09 -13.12 -31.95
C THR A 449 11.75 -12.45 -30.73
N LEU A 450 11.10 -12.47 -29.57
CA LEU A 450 11.67 -11.91 -28.31
C LEU A 450 12.96 -12.61 -27.84
N GLN A 451 13.11 -13.91 -28.09
CA GLN A 451 14.30 -14.66 -27.64
C GLN A 451 15.57 -14.29 -28.40
N ALA A 452 15.45 -13.87 -29.67
CA ALA A 452 16.59 -13.57 -30.54
C ALA A 452 17.10 -12.13 -30.38
N GLU A 453 16.26 -11.20 -29.93
CA GLU A 453 16.69 -9.85 -29.54
C GLU A 453 17.36 -9.86 -28.17
N LEU A 454 16.75 -10.50 -27.16
CA LEU A 454 17.30 -10.53 -25.81
C LEU A 454 18.66 -11.24 -25.74
N ALA A 455 18.84 -12.34 -26.49
CA ALA A 455 20.14 -13.00 -26.59
C ALA A 455 21.20 -12.11 -27.24
N ARG A 456 20.86 -11.43 -28.36
CA ARG A 456 21.78 -10.50 -29.03
C ARG A 456 22.14 -9.29 -28.17
N CYS A 457 21.23 -8.77 -27.35
CA CYS A 457 21.57 -7.69 -26.41
C CYS A 457 22.55 -8.15 -25.33
N LEU A 458 22.27 -9.28 -24.67
CA LEU A 458 23.17 -9.82 -23.63
C LEU A 458 24.56 -10.16 -24.19
N GLU A 459 24.62 -10.74 -25.39
CA GLU A 459 25.89 -11.10 -26.05
C GLU A 459 26.67 -9.88 -26.57
N ARG A 460 25.97 -8.87 -27.13
CA ARG A 460 26.56 -7.57 -27.52
C ARG A 460 27.18 -6.85 -26.32
N ASP A 461 26.52 -6.93 -25.16
CA ASP A 461 26.89 -6.20 -23.95
C ASP A 461 27.76 -7.05 -22.99
N GLY A 462 28.21 -8.24 -23.43
CA GLY A 462 29.20 -9.07 -22.74
C GLY A 462 28.68 -9.94 -21.58
N PHE A 463 27.37 -10.00 -21.35
CA PHE A 463 26.77 -10.71 -20.22
C PHE A 463 26.34 -12.13 -20.59
N LYS A 464 26.78 -13.13 -19.82
CA LYS A 464 26.45 -14.56 -20.01
C LYS A 464 25.09 -14.91 -19.42
N SER A 465 24.52 -14.04 -18.58
CA SER A 465 23.17 -14.20 -18.02
C SER A 465 22.51 -12.87 -17.65
N VAL A 466 21.19 -12.88 -17.52
CA VAL A 466 20.42 -11.75 -16.97
C VAL A 466 20.86 -11.40 -15.54
N TYR A 467 21.31 -12.38 -14.76
CA TYR A 467 21.77 -12.18 -13.38
C TYR A 467 23.12 -11.45 -13.32
N GLU A 468 24.01 -11.67 -14.29
CA GLU A 468 25.22 -10.85 -14.44
C GLU A 468 24.88 -9.40 -14.82
N ALA A 469 23.93 -9.20 -15.73
CA ALA A 469 23.52 -7.87 -16.18
C ALA A 469 22.82 -7.00 -15.11
N VAL A 470 22.31 -7.60 -14.01
CA VAL A 470 21.64 -6.86 -12.92
C VAL A 470 22.65 -6.06 -12.11
N GLY A 471 22.62 -4.73 -12.25
CA GLY A 471 23.54 -3.83 -11.56
C GLY A 471 25.00 -4.02 -11.98
N ALA A 472 25.26 -4.41 -13.24
CA ALA A 472 26.62 -4.51 -13.78
C ALA A 472 27.28 -3.14 -13.93
N ASP A 473 26.52 -2.15 -14.41
CA ASP A 473 27.00 -0.78 -14.66
C ASP A 473 27.21 0.04 -13.35
N CYS A 474 26.90 -0.58 -12.20
CA CYS A 474 27.04 -0.03 -10.85
C CYS A 474 27.96 -0.90 -9.95
N ARG A 475 28.75 -1.80 -10.54
CA ARG A 475 29.65 -2.73 -9.83
C ARG A 475 31.12 -2.40 -10.05
#